data_AF-A0A0Q5ZS92-F1
#
_entry.id   AF-A0A0Q5ZS92-F1
#
_cell.length_a   1.000
_cell.length_b   1.000
_cell.length_c   1.000
_cell.angle_alpha   90.00
_cell.angle_beta   90.00
_cell.angle_gamma   90.00
#
_symmetry.space_group_name_H-M   'P 1'
#
loop_
_entity.id
_entity.type
_entity.pdbx_description
1 polymer ?
#
loop_
_entity_poly.entity_id
_entity_poly.type
_entity_poly.pdbx_seq_one_letter_code
_entity_poly.pdbx_strand_id
1 'polypeptide(L)'
;MPIYFTPDGRLISWYNEIAINKYRPLLSIELIKKFGKGNYSLDEMKNILFFSLDWFEEKFLEVIRSQTDSAFYLGLFFLHDYSCDFHSENPNYSPIAQMRNQDFAVYRRVLKLCLTQACDLELNSHRHGSEHYLKEKELIIDELLYLGDFMFTISNLLAEQHLVEDCIDLKFTDEDLFYFDHKHHYEMIFKEFGTMHPEHLKEAIIDQNHFNEFKNAFKKCFETDFNNIPATLQEIHNSLEGGQYSFIEWKYFAINLNHFFQVPIETGNIIFDGLTLSKDNKMTIDEEVYKPQLINRYLYRPILVWNVDGKDYAIVGRQSFNESMVSLSTNAFGWDKYPIEWKSTCFDNYIKSVYIKNDKILEDAIEEILKANNIIYDRNITKLKKWNNRNINIHNDDCGELDFVFILNNKIYIADSKHLISRYDMNNWKNDYAYFETNKKNYNKTMKRKLDFLSSNKDALQEHFQVHLNNRLYEFGESNLEGIFIINTPTFIMYNNTYRLYTLKWFKEVVENTFQDKTFTVVIDEDDHMKMINVGYPYFRKPDYKVFDFDIEE
;
A
#
# COMPACT_ATOMS: atom_id res chain seq x y z
N MET A 1 -21.52 9.25 -21.46
CA MET A 1 -20.91 10.36 -20.70
C MET A 1 -19.94 9.75 -19.72
N PRO A 2 -18.63 9.70 -19.99
CA PRO A 2 -17.68 9.34 -18.95
C PRO A 2 -17.45 10.46 -17.93
N ILE A 3 -17.77 11.75 -18.20
CA ILE A 3 -17.76 12.80 -17.17
C ILE A 3 -19.14 12.93 -16.50
N TYR A 4 -19.19 12.75 -15.17
CA TYR A 4 -20.40 12.89 -14.36
C TYR A 4 -20.36 14.16 -13.53
N PHE A 5 -21.50 14.84 -13.45
CA PHE A 5 -21.74 15.94 -12.53
C PHE A 5 -22.43 15.38 -11.29
N THR A 6 -21.83 15.63 -10.12
CA THR A 6 -22.51 15.33 -8.86
C THR A 6 -23.57 16.40 -8.55
N PRO A 7 -24.54 16.12 -7.67
CA PRO A 7 -25.62 17.05 -7.36
C PRO A 7 -25.17 18.43 -6.84
N ASP A 8 -23.96 18.52 -6.32
CA ASP A 8 -23.31 19.73 -5.81
C ASP A 8 -22.36 20.40 -6.81
N GLY A 9 -22.30 19.93 -8.06
CA GLY A 9 -21.58 20.57 -9.17
C GLY A 9 -20.11 20.16 -9.32
N ARG A 10 -19.62 19.17 -8.56
CA ARG A 10 -18.27 18.61 -8.73
C ARG A 10 -18.24 17.60 -9.90
N LEU A 11 -17.05 17.40 -10.46
CA LEU A 11 -16.82 16.55 -11.63
C LEU A 11 -16.06 15.28 -11.25
N ILE A 12 -16.48 14.15 -11.82
CA ILE A 12 -15.73 12.89 -11.84
C ILE A 12 -15.75 12.29 -13.24
N SER A 13 -14.74 11.50 -13.61
CA SER A 13 -14.71 10.77 -14.88
C SER A 13 -14.44 9.28 -14.70
N TRP A 14 -15.02 8.42 -15.54
CA TRP A 14 -14.63 7.01 -15.65
C TRP A 14 -14.73 6.49 -17.08
N TYR A 15 -13.81 5.60 -17.46
CA TYR A 15 -13.78 5.12 -18.84
C TYR A 15 -14.96 4.19 -19.17
N ASN A 16 -15.28 4.07 -20.46
CA ASN A 16 -16.34 3.20 -20.96
C ASN A 16 -15.82 2.20 -22.02
N GLU A 17 -16.72 1.45 -22.65
CA GLU A 17 -16.39 0.41 -23.62
C GLU A 17 -15.63 0.93 -24.86
N ILE A 18 -15.67 2.23 -25.18
CA ILE A 18 -14.98 2.80 -26.33
C ILE A 18 -13.45 2.59 -26.21
N ALA A 19 -12.84 2.97 -25.10
CA ALA A 19 -11.41 2.73 -24.88
C ALA A 19 -11.07 1.23 -24.85
N ILE A 20 -11.94 0.40 -24.25
CA ILE A 20 -11.76 -1.05 -24.19
C ILE A 20 -11.72 -1.64 -25.62
N ASN A 21 -12.71 -1.30 -26.44
CA ASN A 21 -12.84 -1.76 -27.82
C ASN A 21 -11.73 -1.23 -28.73
N LYS A 22 -11.10 -0.10 -28.38
CA LYS A 22 -9.94 0.43 -29.08
C LYS A 22 -8.67 -0.38 -28.79
N TYR A 23 -8.35 -0.60 -27.52
CA TYR A 23 -7.02 -1.09 -27.13
C TYR A 23 -6.93 -2.59 -26.91
N ARG A 24 -8.01 -3.24 -26.44
CA ARG A 24 -7.99 -4.69 -26.14
C ARG A 24 -7.72 -5.54 -27.38
N PRO A 25 -8.31 -5.27 -28.56
CA PRO A 25 -7.98 -6.03 -29.77
C PRO A 25 -6.51 -5.83 -30.20
N LEU A 26 -5.97 -4.62 -30.04
CA LEU A 26 -4.58 -4.31 -30.44
C LEU A 26 -3.57 -5.14 -29.64
N LEU A 27 -3.70 -5.18 -28.31
CA LEU A 27 -2.80 -6.00 -27.49
C LEU A 27 -3.02 -7.50 -27.72
N SER A 28 -4.27 -7.94 -27.96
CA SER A 28 -4.57 -9.35 -28.26
C SER A 28 -3.80 -9.85 -29.49
N ILE A 29 -3.77 -9.04 -30.57
CA ILE A 29 -3.01 -9.34 -31.79
C ILE A 29 -1.51 -9.48 -31.47
N GLU A 30 -0.95 -8.55 -30.70
CA GLU A 30 0.47 -8.58 -30.35
C GLU A 30 0.83 -9.77 -29.44
N LEU A 31 -0.05 -10.12 -28.49
CA LEU A 31 0.11 -11.29 -27.63
C LEU A 31 0.08 -12.59 -28.43
N ILE A 32 -0.92 -12.79 -29.29
CA ILE A 32 -1.04 -13.98 -30.13
C ILE A 32 0.16 -14.10 -31.08
N LYS A 33 0.57 -12.98 -31.70
CA LYS A 33 1.71 -12.96 -32.61
C LYS A 33 3.01 -13.32 -31.92
N LYS A 34 3.21 -12.88 -30.67
CA LYS A 34 4.47 -13.05 -29.94
C LYS A 34 4.55 -14.37 -29.18
N PHE A 35 3.45 -14.82 -28.58
CA PHE A 35 3.42 -15.96 -27.66
C PHE A 35 2.52 -17.11 -28.15
N GLY A 36 1.78 -16.95 -29.24
CA GLY A 36 0.79 -17.92 -29.69
C GLY A 36 -0.44 -17.98 -28.78
N LYS A 37 -1.29 -18.99 -28.97
CA LYS A 37 -2.38 -19.36 -28.05
C LYS A 37 -2.05 -20.71 -27.44
N GLY A 38 -2.32 -20.88 -26.14
CA GLY A 38 -2.15 -22.16 -25.47
C GLY A 38 -1.90 -21.98 -23.98
N ASN A 39 -1.40 -23.04 -23.35
CA ASN A 39 -1.01 -23.00 -21.94
C ASN A 39 0.40 -22.45 -21.80
N TYR A 40 0.59 -21.56 -20.85
CA TYR A 40 1.88 -20.93 -20.58
C TYR A 40 2.47 -21.39 -19.25
N SER A 41 3.78 -21.62 -19.25
CA SER A 41 4.56 -21.89 -18.03
C SER A 41 4.66 -20.65 -17.14
N LEU A 42 5.13 -20.84 -15.90
CA LEU A 42 5.33 -19.77 -14.92
C LEU A 42 6.18 -18.62 -15.47
N ASP A 43 7.29 -18.94 -16.13
CA ASP A 43 8.24 -17.94 -16.63
C ASP A 43 7.75 -17.28 -17.93
N GLU A 44 7.04 -18.02 -18.79
CA GLU A 44 6.35 -17.43 -19.94
C GLU A 44 5.28 -16.43 -19.50
N MET A 45 4.48 -16.77 -18.47
CA MET A 45 3.47 -15.86 -17.93
C MET A 45 4.07 -14.58 -17.37
N LYS A 46 5.22 -14.64 -16.68
CA LYS A 46 5.93 -13.42 -16.26
C LYS A 46 6.31 -12.56 -17.45
N ASN A 47 6.85 -13.16 -18.51
CA ASN A 47 7.25 -12.43 -19.72
C ASN A 47 6.05 -11.82 -20.45
N ILE A 48 4.91 -12.52 -20.50
CA ILE A 48 3.65 -12.04 -21.06
C ILE A 48 3.15 -10.82 -20.29
N LEU A 49 3.15 -10.90 -18.96
CA LEU A 49 2.67 -9.82 -18.11
C LEU A 49 3.59 -8.57 -18.20
N PHE A 50 4.91 -8.75 -18.17
CA PHE A 50 5.84 -7.62 -18.41
C PHE A 50 5.64 -7.00 -19.78
N PHE A 51 5.55 -7.81 -20.83
CA PHE A 51 5.28 -7.32 -22.19
C PHE A 51 3.96 -6.54 -22.27
N SER A 52 2.92 -7.02 -21.62
CA SER A 52 1.62 -6.35 -21.59
C SER A 52 1.71 -5.00 -20.88
N LEU A 53 2.41 -4.95 -19.73
CA LEU A 53 2.59 -3.69 -19.01
C LEU A 53 3.36 -2.68 -19.84
N ASP A 54 4.50 -3.07 -20.41
CA ASP A 54 5.33 -2.19 -21.25
C ASP A 54 4.50 -1.60 -22.40
N TRP A 55 3.65 -2.42 -23.02
CA TRP A 55 2.75 -1.98 -24.08
C TRP A 55 1.74 -0.93 -23.59
N PHE A 56 1.12 -1.15 -22.43
CA PHE A 56 0.18 -0.19 -21.86
C PHE A 56 0.87 1.11 -21.43
N GLU A 57 2.07 1.04 -20.84
CA GLU A 57 2.89 2.19 -20.49
C GLU A 57 3.25 3.03 -21.72
N GLU A 58 3.66 2.38 -22.82
CA GLU A 58 3.94 3.05 -24.09
C GLU A 58 2.71 3.78 -24.63
N LYS A 59 1.55 3.10 -24.68
CA LYS A 59 0.30 3.72 -25.15
C LYS A 59 -0.17 4.85 -24.25
N PHE A 60 -0.01 4.72 -22.94
CA PHE A 60 -0.33 5.80 -22.01
C PHE A 60 0.54 7.03 -22.25
N LEU A 61 1.86 6.84 -22.39
CA LEU A 61 2.80 7.93 -22.66
C LEU A 61 2.59 8.56 -24.05
N GLU A 62 2.21 7.80 -25.07
CA GLU A 62 1.81 8.33 -26.38
C GLU A 62 0.64 9.32 -26.24
N VAL A 63 -0.41 8.93 -25.49
CA VAL A 63 -1.58 9.78 -25.27
C VAL A 63 -1.20 11.03 -24.47
N ILE A 64 -0.44 10.89 -23.38
CA ILE A 64 0.05 12.03 -22.59
C ILE A 64 0.88 12.98 -23.46
N ARG A 65 1.91 12.50 -24.15
CA ARG A 65 2.83 13.35 -24.94
C ARG A 65 2.15 14.03 -26.13
N SER A 66 1.02 13.49 -26.61
CA SER A 66 0.22 14.11 -27.66
C SER A 66 -0.51 15.37 -27.21
N GLN A 67 -0.65 15.60 -25.89
CA GLN A 67 -1.29 16.78 -25.33
C GLN A 67 -0.22 17.77 -24.85
N THR A 68 -0.16 18.95 -25.48
CA THR A 68 0.79 20.01 -25.10
C THR A 68 0.09 21.24 -24.52
N ASP A 69 -1.24 21.22 -24.46
CA ASP A 69 -2.03 22.33 -23.96
C ASP A 69 -2.17 22.25 -22.44
N SER A 70 -1.70 23.28 -21.73
CA SER A 70 -1.79 23.37 -20.27
C SER A 70 -3.22 23.29 -19.74
N ALA A 71 -4.22 23.72 -20.53
CA ALA A 71 -5.63 23.63 -20.14
C ALA A 71 -6.11 22.18 -19.96
N PHE A 72 -5.53 21.22 -20.68
CA PHE A 72 -5.85 19.81 -20.52
C PHE A 72 -5.41 19.26 -19.16
N TYR A 73 -4.16 19.53 -18.77
CA TYR A 73 -3.63 19.08 -17.49
C TYR A 73 -4.24 19.81 -16.30
N LEU A 74 -4.58 21.09 -16.46
CA LEU A 74 -5.44 21.80 -15.50
C LEU A 74 -6.76 21.06 -15.31
N GLY A 75 -7.40 20.63 -16.41
CA GLY A 75 -8.61 19.82 -16.38
C GLY A 75 -8.47 18.52 -15.57
N LEU A 76 -7.39 17.77 -15.79
CA LEU A 76 -7.08 16.57 -15.00
C LEU A 76 -6.80 16.89 -13.53
N PHE A 77 -6.18 18.04 -13.26
CA PHE A 77 -5.92 18.51 -11.91
C PHE A 77 -7.22 18.86 -11.16
N PHE A 78 -8.18 19.50 -11.82
CA PHE A 78 -9.52 19.74 -11.28
C PHE A 78 -10.20 18.42 -10.88
N LEU A 79 -10.22 17.44 -11.79
CA LEU A 79 -10.77 16.12 -11.52
C LEU A 79 -10.10 15.45 -10.32
N HIS A 80 -8.77 15.59 -10.21
CA HIS A 80 -8.00 15.05 -9.10
C HIS A 80 -8.36 15.72 -7.77
N ASP A 81 -8.35 17.05 -7.71
CA ASP A 81 -8.63 17.78 -6.46
C ASP A 81 -10.05 17.52 -5.97
N TYR A 82 -11.05 17.45 -6.87
CA TYR A 82 -12.40 17.00 -6.52
C TYR A 82 -12.44 15.56 -6.02
N SER A 83 -11.65 14.66 -6.61
CA SER A 83 -11.57 13.29 -6.13
C SER A 83 -10.99 13.19 -4.70
N CYS A 84 -10.05 14.07 -4.33
CA CYS A 84 -9.53 14.16 -2.97
C CYS A 84 -10.58 14.70 -2.01
N ASP A 85 -11.36 15.69 -2.45
CA ASP A 85 -12.49 16.24 -1.69
C ASP A 85 -13.54 15.17 -1.36
N PHE A 86 -14.02 14.44 -2.38
CA PHE A 86 -14.95 13.34 -2.21
C PHE A 86 -14.44 12.27 -1.25
N HIS A 87 -13.16 11.90 -1.39
CA HIS A 87 -12.54 10.90 -0.52
C HIS A 87 -12.42 11.41 0.93
N SER A 88 -12.14 12.69 1.14
CA SER A 88 -12.09 13.28 2.46
C SER A 88 -13.47 13.28 3.14
N GLU A 89 -14.54 13.54 2.39
CA GLU A 89 -15.90 13.57 2.92
C GLU A 89 -16.46 12.15 3.15
N ASN A 90 -16.16 11.22 2.23
CA ASN A 90 -16.74 9.88 2.17
C ASN A 90 -15.67 8.82 1.82
N PRO A 91 -14.74 8.50 2.72
CA PRO A 91 -13.56 7.68 2.39
C PRO A 91 -13.86 6.25 1.96
N ASN A 92 -15.06 5.74 2.24
CA ASN A 92 -15.47 4.37 1.96
C ASN A 92 -16.49 4.22 0.82
N TYR A 93 -16.83 5.33 0.15
CA TYR A 93 -17.87 5.34 -0.89
C TYR A 93 -17.36 5.97 -2.17
N SER A 94 -17.80 5.41 -3.29
CA SER A 94 -17.67 6.07 -4.58
C SER A 94 -18.63 7.28 -4.64
N PRO A 95 -18.23 8.40 -5.26
CA PRO A 95 -19.10 9.56 -5.42
C PRO A 95 -20.24 9.33 -6.43
N ILE A 96 -20.18 8.26 -7.22
CA ILE A 96 -21.25 7.88 -8.17
C ILE A 96 -21.61 6.40 -8.05
N ALA A 97 -22.88 6.07 -8.26
CA ALA A 97 -23.39 4.69 -8.14
C ALA A 97 -22.82 3.73 -9.19
N GLN A 98 -22.38 4.25 -10.33
CA GLN A 98 -21.86 3.49 -11.48
C GLN A 98 -20.41 3.03 -11.29
N MET A 99 -19.72 3.50 -10.24
CA MET A 99 -18.32 3.21 -9.99
C MET A 99 -18.19 2.51 -8.62
N ARG A 100 -17.44 1.41 -8.57
CA ARG A 100 -17.15 0.75 -7.28
C ARG A 100 -16.10 1.56 -6.53
N ASN A 101 -16.05 1.43 -5.20
CA ASN A 101 -15.06 2.14 -4.39
C ASN A 101 -13.60 1.79 -4.80
N GLN A 102 -13.35 0.55 -5.22
CA GLN A 102 -12.04 0.12 -5.74
C GLN A 102 -11.69 0.84 -7.05
N ASP A 103 -12.64 0.95 -7.98
CA ASP A 103 -12.46 1.66 -9.25
C ASP A 103 -12.19 3.16 -8.99
N PHE A 104 -12.88 3.76 -8.01
CA PHE A 104 -12.61 5.14 -7.59
C PHE A 104 -11.20 5.32 -7.02
N ALA A 105 -10.70 4.35 -6.25
CA ALA A 105 -9.32 4.39 -5.76
C ALA A 105 -8.31 4.34 -6.92
N VAL A 106 -8.56 3.53 -7.95
CA VAL A 106 -7.70 3.45 -9.14
C VAL A 106 -7.78 4.73 -9.97
N TYR A 107 -8.98 5.26 -10.20
CA TYR A 107 -9.20 6.56 -10.86
C TYR A 107 -8.28 7.66 -10.31
N ARG A 108 -8.26 7.80 -8.99
CA ARG A 108 -7.42 8.79 -8.30
C ARG A 108 -5.92 8.56 -8.55
N ARG A 109 -5.47 7.31 -8.57
CA ARG A 109 -4.08 6.95 -8.88
C ARG A 109 -3.72 7.28 -10.33
N VAL A 110 -4.61 7.00 -11.28
CA VAL A 110 -4.38 7.29 -12.70
C VAL A 110 -4.32 8.80 -12.94
N LEU A 111 -5.17 9.59 -12.30
CA LEU A 111 -5.07 11.06 -12.38
C LEU A 111 -3.74 11.58 -11.83
N LYS A 112 -3.30 11.08 -10.66
CA LYS A 112 -1.98 11.41 -10.10
C LYS A 112 -0.88 11.06 -11.09
N LEU A 113 -0.96 9.88 -11.73
CA LEU A 113 0.00 9.45 -12.74
C LEU A 113 0.06 10.41 -13.93
N CYS A 114 -1.09 10.79 -14.49
CA CYS A 114 -1.16 11.76 -15.59
C CYS A 114 -0.49 13.08 -15.23
N LEU A 115 -0.80 13.62 -14.05
CA LEU A 115 -0.30 14.90 -13.56
C LEU A 115 1.20 14.86 -13.25
N THR A 116 1.70 13.75 -12.70
CA THR A 116 3.14 13.53 -12.52
C THR A 116 3.85 13.47 -13.87
N GLN A 117 3.33 12.72 -14.85
CA GLN A 117 3.99 12.62 -16.15
C GLN A 117 3.95 13.94 -16.95
N ALA A 118 3.01 14.84 -16.64
CA ALA A 118 2.97 16.18 -17.22
C ALA A 118 4.20 17.04 -16.88
N CYS A 119 4.91 16.76 -15.78
CA CYS A 119 6.12 17.52 -15.44
C CYS A 119 7.28 17.31 -16.43
N ASP A 120 7.23 16.29 -17.30
CA ASP A 120 8.21 16.11 -18.37
C ASP A 120 7.96 16.97 -19.61
N LEU A 121 6.80 17.62 -19.69
CA LEU A 121 6.31 18.23 -20.91
C LEU A 121 6.59 19.74 -20.94
N GLU A 122 6.80 20.23 -22.16
CA GLU A 122 6.81 21.66 -22.48
C GLU A 122 5.39 22.04 -22.92
N LEU A 123 4.64 22.69 -22.02
CA LEU A 123 3.23 23.02 -22.25
C LEU A 123 3.08 24.42 -22.83
N ASN A 124 1.94 24.67 -23.49
CA ASN A 124 1.55 25.99 -23.97
C ASN A 124 0.23 26.47 -23.34
N SER A 125 0.06 27.79 -23.22
CA SER A 125 -1.14 28.43 -22.65
C SER A 125 -2.12 28.97 -23.71
N HIS A 126 -2.08 28.44 -24.93
CA HIS A 126 -2.84 28.98 -26.07
C HIS A 126 -4.36 28.91 -25.91
N ARG A 127 -4.87 28.01 -25.07
CA ARG A 127 -6.31 27.85 -24.82
C ARG A 127 -6.61 28.02 -23.34
N HIS A 128 -7.79 28.55 -23.04
CA HIS A 128 -8.32 28.60 -21.69
C HIS A 128 -9.15 27.35 -21.41
N GLY A 129 -8.96 26.79 -20.21
CA GLY A 129 -9.80 25.70 -19.72
C GLY A 129 -11.26 26.16 -19.62
N SER A 130 -12.17 25.30 -20.09
CA SER A 130 -13.61 25.49 -19.96
C SER A 130 -14.30 24.12 -19.90
N GLU A 131 -15.56 24.08 -19.45
CA GLU A 131 -16.35 22.85 -19.49
C GLU A 131 -16.46 22.30 -20.92
N HIS A 132 -16.63 23.19 -21.92
CA HIS A 132 -16.64 22.80 -23.33
C HIS A 132 -15.32 22.16 -23.76
N TYR A 133 -14.19 22.77 -23.37
CA TYR A 133 -12.87 22.23 -23.67
C TYR A 133 -12.67 20.83 -23.05
N LEU A 134 -13.09 20.63 -21.79
CA LEU A 134 -13.02 19.33 -21.15
C LEU A 134 -13.89 18.28 -21.87
N LYS A 135 -15.08 18.67 -22.35
CA LYS A 135 -15.93 17.80 -23.17
C LYS A 135 -15.28 17.45 -24.51
N GLU A 136 -14.58 18.38 -25.17
CA GLU A 136 -13.81 18.06 -26.38
C GLU A 136 -12.71 17.02 -26.13
N LYS A 137 -12.18 16.97 -24.91
CA LYS A 137 -11.10 16.08 -24.49
C LYS A 137 -11.58 14.79 -23.83
N GLU A 138 -12.90 14.58 -23.75
CA GLU A 138 -13.51 13.47 -23.02
C GLU A 138 -12.99 12.11 -23.46
N LEU A 139 -12.86 11.87 -24.78
CA LEU A 139 -12.31 10.62 -25.30
C LEU A 139 -10.84 10.40 -24.92
N ILE A 140 -10.04 11.46 -24.84
CA ILE A 140 -8.63 11.36 -24.44
C ILE A 140 -8.54 11.00 -22.95
N ILE A 141 -9.41 11.57 -22.12
CA ILE A 141 -9.50 11.23 -20.69
C ILE A 141 -9.95 9.77 -20.53
N ASP A 142 -10.95 9.33 -21.30
CA ASP A 142 -11.43 7.94 -21.34
C ASP A 142 -10.28 6.96 -21.64
N GLU A 143 -9.47 7.26 -22.66
CA GLU A 143 -8.30 6.45 -23.02
C GLU A 143 -7.25 6.39 -21.90
N LEU A 144 -6.89 7.54 -21.30
CA LEU A 144 -5.92 7.57 -20.19
C LEU A 144 -6.39 6.78 -18.97
N LEU A 145 -7.67 6.89 -18.62
CA LEU A 145 -8.23 6.17 -17.48
C LEU A 145 -8.22 4.65 -17.71
N TYR A 146 -8.58 4.18 -18.91
CA TYR A 146 -8.52 2.77 -19.26
C TYR A 146 -7.09 2.22 -19.26
N LEU A 147 -6.17 2.91 -19.94
CA LEU A 147 -4.78 2.49 -20.03
C LEU A 147 -4.13 2.44 -18.65
N GLY A 148 -4.34 3.48 -17.83
CA GLY A 148 -3.80 3.53 -16.46
C GLY A 148 -4.37 2.46 -15.53
N ASP A 149 -5.68 2.16 -15.63
CA ASP A 149 -6.30 1.09 -14.86
C ASP A 149 -5.70 -0.29 -15.20
N PHE A 150 -5.52 -0.57 -16.50
CA PHE A 150 -4.90 -1.82 -16.95
C PHE A 150 -3.41 -1.92 -16.55
N MET A 151 -2.68 -0.81 -16.50
CA MET A 151 -1.32 -0.79 -15.96
C MET A 151 -1.28 -1.24 -14.50
N PHE A 152 -2.14 -0.68 -13.64
CA PHE A 152 -2.23 -1.10 -12.24
C PHE A 152 -2.73 -2.54 -12.09
N THR A 153 -3.66 -2.97 -12.94
CA THR A 153 -4.17 -4.35 -12.98
C THR A 153 -3.04 -5.34 -13.31
N ILE A 154 -2.32 -5.14 -14.41
CA ILE A 154 -1.21 -6.02 -14.80
C ILE A 154 -0.10 -6.01 -13.76
N SER A 155 0.19 -4.85 -13.18
CA SER A 155 1.19 -4.75 -12.13
C SER A 155 0.79 -5.57 -10.88
N ASN A 156 -0.49 -5.57 -10.50
CA ASN A 156 -0.99 -6.46 -9.44
C ASN A 156 -0.90 -7.95 -9.83
N LEU A 157 -1.24 -8.32 -11.06
CA LEU A 157 -1.10 -9.69 -11.56
C LEU A 157 0.37 -10.15 -11.52
N LEU A 158 1.32 -9.27 -11.85
CA LEU A 158 2.76 -9.54 -11.72
C LEU A 158 3.18 -9.75 -10.27
N ALA A 159 2.60 -9.01 -9.34
CA ALA A 159 2.83 -9.22 -7.92
C ALA A 159 2.27 -10.55 -7.45
N GLU A 160 1.05 -10.91 -7.85
CA GLU A 160 0.43 -12.19 -7.54
C GLU A 160 1.23 -13.36 -8.11
N GLN A 161 1.66 -13.29 -9.38
CA GLN A 161 2.51 -14.29 -10.02
C GLN A 161 3.87 -14.46 -9.34
N HIS A 162 4.31 -13.47 -8.57
CA HIS A 162 5.53 -13.55 -7.77
C HIS A 162 5.29 -14.10 -6.36
N LEU A 163 4.14 -13.78 -5.77
CA LEU A 163 3.76 -14.13 -4.40
C LEU A 163 3.12 -15.52 -4.28
N VAL A 164 2.50 -15.99 -5.36
CA VAL A 164 1.76 -17.25 -5.45
C VAL A 164 2.34 -18.07 -6.59
N GLU A 165 2.59 -19.35 -6.31
CA GLU A 165 3.10 -20.28 -7.32
C GLU A 165 2.05 -20.53 -8.40
N ASP A 166 2.44 -20.31 -9.67
CA ASP A 166 1.62 -20.63 -10.86
C ASP A 166 0.23 -19.99 -10.79
N CYS A 167 0.19 -18.70 -10.48
CA CYS A 167 -1.04 -18.00 -10.11
C CYS A 167 -1.90 -17.59 -11.31
N ILE A 168 -1.28 -17.00 -12.32
CA ILE A 168 -1.97 -16.28 -13.40
C ILE A 168 -1.97 -17.11 -14.68
N ASP A 169 -3.08 -17.03 -15.42
CA ASP A 169 -3.27 -17.59 -16.75
C ASP A 169 -3.64 -16.51 -17.77
N LEU A 170 -3.31 -16.75 -19.03
CA LEU A 170 -3.74 -15.91 -20.16
C LEU A 170 -4.65 -16.75 -21.05
N LYS A 171 -5.87 -16.26 -21.26
CA LYS A 171 -6.88 -16.89 -22.09
C LYS A 171 -7.37 -15.94 -23.18
N PHE A 172 -8.00 -16.51 -24.20
CA PHE A 172 -8.59 -15.76 -25.32
C PHE A 172 -10.06 -16.17 -25.47
N THR A 173 -10.92 -15.21 -25.82
CA THR A 173 -12.30 -15.50 -26.24
C THR A 173 -12.32 -16.10 -27.65
N ASP A 174 -13.49 -16.52 -28.12
CA ASP A 174 -13.70 -17.02 -29.48
C ASP A 174 -13.41 -15.95 -30.55
N GLU A 175 -13.53 -14.66 -30.19
CA GLU A 175 -13.15 -13.51 -31.01
C GLU A 175 -11.69 -13.09 -30.83
N ASP A 176 -10.86 -13.94 -30.22
CA ASP A 176 -9.44 -13.72 -30.01
C ASP A 176 -9.11 -12.55 -29.09
N LEU A 177 -10.02 -12.17 -28.19
CA LEU A 177 -9.78 -11.11 -27.21
C LEU A 177 -9.12 -11.67 -25.94
N PHE A 178 -8.00 -11.09 -25.53
CA PHE A 178 -7.27 -11.54 -24.35
C PHE A 178 -8.04 -11.26 -23.05
N TYR A 179 -7.87 -12.13 -22.06
CA TYR A 179 -8.15 -11.85 -20.65
C TYR A 179 -7.20 -12.63 -19.75
N PHE A 180 -6.90 -12.05 -18.59
CA PHE A 180 -6.15 -12.74 -17.55
C PHE A 180 -7.13 -13.38 -16.57
N ASP A 181 -6.74 -14.54 -16.06
CA ASP A 181 -7.51 -15.32 -15.10
C ASP A 181 -6.57 -15.89 -14.03
N HIS A 182 -7.13 -16.40 -12.93
CA HIS A 182 -6.36 -17.09 -11.90
C HIS A 182 -6.49 -18.60 -12.07
N LYS A 183 -5.37 -19.31 -11.95
CA LYS A 183 -5.34 -20.77 -11.96
C LYS A 183 -5.86 -21.35 -10.65
N HIS A 184 -6.19 -22.65 -10.71
CA HIS A 184 -6.48 -23.48 -9.55
C HIS A 184 -7.69 -22.96 -8.76
N HIS A 185 -7.54 -22.74 -7.46
CA HIS A 185 -8.54 -22.22 -6.55
C HIS A 185 -8.31 -20.75 -6.16
N TYR A 186 -7.27 -20.11 -6.71
CA TYR A 186 -6.75 -18.86 -6.17
C TYR A 186 -7.72 -17.70 -6.27
N GLU A 187 -8.51 -17.58 -7.36
CA GLU A 187 -9.50 -16.49 -7.51
C GLU A 187 -10.51 -16.48 -6.36
N MET A 188 -11.03 -17.66 -6.01
CA MET A 188 -12.01 -17.82 -4.94
C MET A 188 -11.41 -17.40 -3.59
N ILE A 189 -10.17 -17.79 -3.32
CA ILE A 189 -9.48 -17.44 -2.08
C ILE A 189 -9.19 -15.93 -2.02
N PHE A 190 -8.75 -15.31 -3.12
CA PHE A 190 -8.55 -13.87 -3.19
C PHE A 190 -9.85 -13.11 -2.92
N LYS A 191 -10.97 -13.52 -3.54
CA LYS A 191 -12.29 -12.92 -3.31
C LYS A 191 -12.69 -13.01 -1.84
N GLU A 192 -12.57 -14.19 -1.23
CA GLU A 192 -12.92 -14.41 0.17
C GLU A 192 -12.11 -13.52 1.12
N PHE A 193 -10.78 -13.49 0.98
CA PHE A 193 -9.93 -12.65 1.84
C PHE A 193 -10.11 -11.15 1.56
N GLY A 194 -10.46 -10.78 0.33
CA GLY A 194 -10.87 -9.43 -0.01
C GLY A 194 -12.08 -8.94 0.82
N THR A 195 -13.02 -9.82 1.14
CA THR A 195 -14.18 -9.46 1.99
C THR A 195 -13.83 -9.26 3.46
N MET A 196 -12.79 -9.93 3.96
CA MET A 196 -12.36 -9.84 5.36
C MET A 196 -11.46 -8.62 5.61
N HIS A 197 -10.75 -8.16 4.58
CA HIS A 197 -9.74 -7.10 4.68
C HIS A 197 -10.25 -5.80 5.34
N PRO A 198 -11.45 -5.26 5.04
CA PRO A 198 -11.95 -4.03 5.68
C PRO A 198 -12.11 -4.15 7.20
N GLU A 199 -12.49 -5.31 7.72
CA GLU A 199 -12.65 -5.50 9.17
C GLU A 199 -11.30 -5.50 9.89
N HIS A 200 -10.27 -6.06 9.25
CA HIS A 200 -8.89 -5.99 9.77
C HIS A 200 -8.34 -4.57 9.79
N LEU A 201 -8.66 -3.76 8.77
CA LEU A 201 -8.24 -2.36 8.73
C LEU A 201 -8.91 -1.50 9.80
N LYS A 202 -10.18 -1.77 10.16
CA LYS A 202 -10.89 -1.03 11.21
C LYS A 202 -10.25 -1.18 12.60
N GLU A 203 -9.66 -2.34 12.87
CA GLU A 203 -8.95 -2.66 14.11
C GLU A 203 -7.45 -2.35 14.03
N ALA A 204 -6.99 -1.74 12.93
CA ALA A 204 -5.60 -1.31 12.81
C ALA A 204 -5.34 -0.10 13.71
N ILE A 205 -4.18 -0.09 14.38
CA ILE A 205 -3.82 1.00 15.29
C ILE A 205 -3.06 2.08 14.56
N ILE A 206 -3.43 3.33 14.84
CA ILE A 206 -2.84 4.55 14.30
C ILE A 206 -2.53 5.50 15.46
N ASP A 207 -1.38 6.15 15.42
CA ASP A 207 -1.01 7.20 16.38
C ASP A 207 -1.86 8.45 16.21
N GLN A 208 -2.89 8.66 17.02
CA GLN A 208 -3.81 9.80 16.87
C GLN A 208 -3.15 11.18 17.03
N ASN A 209 -1.93 11.28 17.56
CA ASN A 209 -1.24 12.55 17.78
C ASN A 209 -0.14 12.88 16.74
N HIS A 210 0.03 12.05 15.71
CA HIS A 210 1.15 12.14 14.75
C HIS A 210 1.29 13.53 14.13
N PHE A 211 0.17 14.20 13.78
CA PHE A 211 0.20 15.46 13.04
C PHE A 211 0.58 16.65 13.92
N ASN A 212 0.15 16.67 15.19
CA ASN A 212 0.55 17.71 16.14
C ASN A 212 2.04 17.58 16.48
N GLU A 213 2.54 16.35 16.63
CA GLU A 213 3.96 16.08 16.83
C GLU A 213 4.79 16.55 15.64
N PHE A 214 4.31 16.29 14.41
CA PHE A 214 4.90 16.85 13.20
C PHE A 214 4.96 18.37 13.23
N LYS A 215 3.86 19.07 13.54
CA LYS A 215 3.85 20.56 13.60
C LYS A 215 4.86 21.10 14.60
N ASN A 216 4.97 20.46 15.77
CA ASN A 216 5.94 20.83 16.80
C ASN A 216 7.39 20.61 16.34
N ALA A 217 7.66 19.47 15.71
CA ALA A 217 8.97 19.17 15.14
C ALA A 217 9.33 20.13 14.00
N PHE A 218 8.38 20.41 13.11
CA PHE A 218 8.53 21.36 12.00
C PHE A 218 8.91 22.75 12.52
N LYS A 219 8.19 23.26 13.53
CA LYS A 219 8.51 24.53 14.19
C LYS A 219 9.89 24.55 14.81
N LYS A 220 10.30 23.46 15.44
CA LYS A 220 11.62 23.33 16.05
C LYS A 220 12.74 23.29 15.01
N CYS A 221 12.54 22.59 13.89
CA CYS A 221 13.59 22.34 12.91
C CYS A 221 13.71 23.42 11.83
N PHE A 222 12.61 24.08 11.48
CA PHE A 222 12.58 25.13 10.45
C PHE A 222 12.32 26.53 11.01
N GLU A 223 12.18 26.67 12.32
CA GLU A 223 11.94 27.94 13.02
C GLU A 223 10.68 28.70 12.53
N THR A 224 9.70 27.97 12.00
CA THR A 224 8.44 28.53 11.49
C THR A 224 7.25 27.63 11.82
N ASP A 225 6.08 28.22 12.06
CA ASP A 225 4.86 27.44 12.28
C ASP A 225 4.45 26.75 10.97
N PHE A 226 4.19 25.44 11.03
CA PHE A 226 3.73 24.69 9.87
C PHE A 226 2.48 25.31 9.23
N ASN A 227 1.57 25.89 10.02
CA ASN A 227 0.34 26.51 9.51
C ASN A 227 0.60 27.73 8.63
N ASN A 228 1.81 28.32 8.66
CA ASN A 228 2.20 29.40 7.76
C ASN A 228 2.24 28.92 6.29
N ILE A 229 2.47 27.62 6.04
CA ILE A 229 2.51 27.05 4.68
C ILE A 229 1.12 27.06 4.03
N PRO A 230 0.09 26.38 4.58
CA PRO A 230 -1.26 26.45 4.00
C PRO A 230 -1.84 27.86 4.02
N ALA A 231 -1.48 28.71 4.99
CA ALA A 231 -1.88 30.11 4.98
C ALA A 231 -1.27 30.89 3.80
N THR A 232 0.02 30.66 3.49
CA THR A 232 0.67 31.24 2.30
C THR A 232 -0.03 30.77 1.01
N LEU A 233 -0.34 29.48 0.90
CA LEU A 233 -1.07 28.96 -0.27
C LEU A 233 -2.45 29.61 -0.41
N GLN A 234 -3.16 29.78 0.70
CA GLN A 234 -4.48 30.43 0.70
C GLN A 234 -4.39 31.89 0.24
N GLU A 235 -3.40 32.66 0.71
CA GLU A 235 -3.20 34.05 0.27
C GLU A 235 -2.85 34.13 -1.21
N ILE A 236 -1.99 33.22 -1.70
CA ILE A 236 -1.70 33.12 -3.13
C ILE A 236 -2.99 32.85 -3.92
N HIS A 237 -3.79 31.86 -3.53
CA HIS A 237 -5.05 31.55 -4.21
C HIS A 237 -6.04 32.72 -4.18
N ASN A 238 -6.17 33.42 -3.05
CA ASN A 238 -7.06 34.59 -2.93
C ASN A 238 -6.65 35.75 -3.84
N SER A 239 -5.37 35.83 -4.21
CA SER A 239 -4.85 36.87 -5.10
C SER A 239 -5.06 36.58 -6.59
N LEU A 240 -5.51 35.37 -6.95
CA LEU A 240 -5.67 34.93 -8.33
C LEU A 240 -7.15 34.82 -8.72
N GLU A 241 -7.50 35.30 -9.91
CA GLU A 241 -8.87 35.27 -10.42
C GLU A 241 -9.42 33.83 -10.52
N GLY A 242 -8.59 32.87 -10.92
CA GLY A 242 -8.94 31.44 -10.96
C GLY A 242 -8.66 30.68 -9.66
N GLY A 243 -8.31 31.37 -8.57
CA GLY A 243 -8.07 30.76 -7.27
C GLY A 243 -6.98 29.69 -7.27
N GLN A 244 -7.25 28.56 -6.61
CA GLN A 244 -6.36 27.39 -6.51
C GLN A 244 -6.11 26.65 -7.84
N TYR A 245 -6.80 27.05 -8.91
CA TYR A 245 -6.69 26.43 -10.23
C TYR A 245 -5.96 27.31 -11.22
N SER A 246 -5.17 28.26 -10.70
CA SER A 246 -4.34 29.16 -11.48
C SER A 246 -2.87 28.81 -11.34
N PHE A 247 -2.11 29.04 -12.41
CA PHE A 247 -0.65 28.90 -12.40
C PHE A 247 0.01 30.05 -11.64
N ILE A 248 1.04 29.72 -10.86
CA ILE A 248 1.89 30.69 -10.16
C ILE A 248 3.34 30.39 -10.54
N GLU A 249 4.13 31.40 -10.94
CA GLU A 249 5.56 31.15 -11.20
C GLU A 249 6.20 30.62 -9.91
N TRP A 250 6.91 29.48 -10.02
CA TRP A 250 7.37 28.70 -8.86
C TRP A 250 8.15 29.53 -7.83
N LYS A 251 8.99 30.45 -8.31
CA LYS A 251 9.83 31.33 -7.49
C LYS A 251 9.07 32.15 -6.44
N TYR A 252 7.77 32.35 -6.60
CA TYR A 252 6.98 33.19 -5.69
C TYR A 252 6.58 32.50 -4.38
N PHE A 253 6.71 31.18 -4.24
CA PHE A 253 6.28 30.46 -3.04
C PHE A 253 7.09 30.87 -1.80
N ALA A 254 8.42 30.77 -1.85
CA ALA A 254 9.28 31.20 -0.75
C ALA A 254 9.26 32.72 -0.52
N ILE A 255 9.10 33.52 -1.60
CA ILE A 255 8.97 34.98 -1.50
C ILE A 255 7.71 35.36 -0.72
N ASN A 256 6.57 34.73 -1.00
CA ASN A 256 5.33 35.00 -0.29
C ASN A 256 5.39 34.53 1.18
N LEU A 257 6.01 33.39 1.45
CA LEU A 257 6.21 32.92 2.83
C LEU A 257 7.09 33.91 3.63
N ASN A 258 8.13 34.46 3.00
CA ASN A 258 8.94 35.52 3.59
C ASN A 258 8.11 36.81 3.81
N HIS A 259 7.36 37.24 2.81
CA HIS A 259 6.56 38.46 2.89
C HIS A 259 5.52 38.41 4.02
N PHE A 260 4.72 37.34 4.08
CA PHE A 260 3.62 37.21 5.03
C PHE A 260 4.06 36.79 6.43
N PHE A 261 5.09 35.95 6.54
CA PHE A 261 5.46 35.30 7.81
C PHE A 261 6.92 35.51 8.22
N GLN A 262 7.69 36.30 7.48
CA GLN A 262 9.09 36.65 7.78
C GLN A 262 10.03 35.43 7.87
N VAL A 263 9.67 34.32 7.23
CA VAL A 263 10.54 33.14 7.11
C VAL A 263 11.65 33.46 6.11
N PRO A 264 12.94 33.19 6.41
CA PRO A 264 14.02 33.38 5.44
C PRO A 264 13.75 32.66 4.12
N ILE A 265 14.10 33.28 2.99
CA ILE A 265 13.82 32.72 1.65
C ILE A 265 14.49 31.36 1.49
N GLU A 266 15.72 31.19 2.00
CA GLU A 266 16.46 29.93 1.96
C GLU A 266 15.71 28.82 2.70
N THR A 267 15.18 29.11 3.89
CA THR A 267 14.34 28.18 4.65
C THR A 267 13.03 27.89 3.94
N GLY A 268 12.41 28.92 3.34
CA GLY A 268 11.23 28.75 2.51
C GLY A 268 11.46 27.82 1.32
N ASN A 269 12.59 27.97 0.62
CA ASN A 269 12.98 27.08 -0.48
C ASN A 269 13.11 25.63 0.01
N ILE A 270 13.85 25.38 1.09
CA ILE A 270 13.99 24.03 1.68
C ILE A 270 12.62 23.39 1.97
N ILE A 271 11.70 24.16 2.57
CA ILE A 271 10.36 23.67 2.89
C ILE A 271 9.60 23.31 1.63
N PHE A 272 9.50 24.25 0.68
CA PHE A 272 8.69 24.11 -0.52
C PHE A 272 9.27 23.10 -1.51
N ASP A 273 10.59 23.01 -1.65
CA ASP A 273 11.26 21.99 -2.47
C ASP A 273 10.90 20.58 -1.97
N GLY A 274 10.88 20.37 -0.65
CA GLY A 274 10.43 19.11 -0.06
C GLY A 274 8.95 18.75 -0.30
N LEU A 275 8.13 19.73 -0.70
CA LEU A 275 6.71 19.54 -1.04
C LEU A 275 6.45 19.45 -2.54
N THR A 276 7.50 19.51 -3.36
CA THR A 276 7.36 19.73 -4.80
C THR A 276 7.81 18.55 -5.62
N LEU A 277 7.03 18.24 -6.66
CA LEU A 277 7.42 17.42 -7.77
C LEU A 277 7.65 18.25 -9.02
N SER A 278 8.79 18.03 -9.65
CA SER A 278 9.17 18.61 -10.93
C SER A 278 9.74 17.52 -11.85
N LYS A 279 10.14 17.92 -13.05
CA LYS A 279 10.91 17.07 -13.97
C LYS A 279 12.14 16.41 -13.33
N ASP A 280 12.78 17.10 -12.38
CA ASP A 280 14.07 16.70 -11.83
C ASP A 280 13.99 15.60 -10.78
N ASN A 281 12.85 15.50 -10.08
CA ASN A 281 12.71 14.59 -8.95
C ASN A 281 11.54 13.60 -9.07
N LYS A 282 10.66 13.77 -10.06
CA LYS A 282 9.56 12.82 -10.28
C LYS A 282 10.10 11.45 -10.68
N MET A 283 9.28 10.45 -10.41
CA MET A 283 9.56 9.09 -10.82
C MET A 283 9.17 8.85 -12.28
N THR A 284 9.78 7.84 -12.88
CA THR A 284 9.35 7.31 -14.17
C THR A 284 8.00 6.60 -14.06
N ILE A 285 7.37 6.31 -15.19
CA ILE A 285 6.03 5.69 -15.21
C ILE A 285 6.03 4.28 -14.57
N ASP A 286 7.06 3.48 -14.86
CA ASP A 286 7.26 2.14 -14.30
C ASP A 286 7.44 2.21 -12.78
N GLU A 287 8.22 3.18 -12.28
CA GLU A 287 8.41 3.37 -10.86
C GLU A 287 7.12 3.80 -10.13
N GLU A 288 6.31 4.68 -10.73
CA GLU A 288 5.03 5.09 -10.17
C GLU A 288 4.03 3.91 -10.05
N VAL A 289 4.07 2.98 -11.00
CA VAL A 289 3.19 1.81 -11.03
C VAL A 289 3.69 0.72 -10.05
N TYR A 290 4.99 0.41 -10.04
CA TYR A 290 5.56 -0.68 -9.24
C TYR A 290 6.00 -0.31 -7.83
N LYS A 291 6.41 0.93 -7.60
CA LYS A 291 7.03 1.37 -6.34
C LYS A 291 6.14 2.40 -5.64
N PRO A 292 4.91 2.03 -5.24
CA PRO A 292 3.91 2.97 -4.74
C PRO A 292 4.29 3.68 -3.42
N GLN A 293 5.37 3.27 -2.77
CA GLN A 293 5.79 3.72 -1.43
C GLN A 293 7.00 4.66 -1.42
N LEU A 294 7.45 5.11 -2.59
CA LEU A 294 8.53 6.09 -2.69
C LEU A 294 8.02 7.49 -2.35
N ILE A 295 8.90 8.31 -1.78
CA ILE A 295 8.55 9.65 -1.26
C ILE A 295 8.37 10.68 -2.38
N ASN A 296 8.97 10.45 -3.55
CA ASN A 296 8.86 11.33 -4.71
C ASN A 296 7.59 11.03 -5.53
N ARG A 297 6.44 11.05 -4.86
CA ARG A 297 5.12 10.84 -5.46
C ARG A 297 4.22 12.01 -5.18
N TYR A 298 3.27 12.25 -6.08
CA TYR A 298 2.28 13.31 -5.89
C TYR A 298 1.40 13.07 -4.64
N LEU A 299 1.34 11.81 -4.18
CA LEU A 299 0.75 11.47 -2.88
C LEU A 299 1.44 12.17 -1.70
N TYR A 300 2.75 12.40 -1.74
CA TYR A 300 3.53 12.97 -0.62
C TYR A 300 4.01 14.40 -0.88
N ARG A 301 4.04 14.82 -2.14
CA ARG A 301 4.57 16.11 -2.59
C ARG A 301 3.47 16.85 -3.38
N PRO A 302 2.65 17.68 -2.71
CA PRO A 302 1.40 18.19 -3.27
C PRO A 302 1.55 19.34 -4.28
N ILE A 303 2.76 19.84 -4.51
CA ILE A 303 3.00 20.94 -5.46
C ILE A 303 3.59 20.33 -6.74
N LEU A 304 2.95 20.55 -7.87
CA LEU A 304 3.47 20.15 -9.18
C LEU A 304 4.06 21.37 -9.88
N VAL A 305 5.26 21.23 -10.45
CA VAL A 305 5.89 22.25 -11.28
C VAL A 305 5.91 21.77 -12.74
N TRP A 306 5.30 22.57 -13.61
CA TRP A 306 5.24 22.34 -15.06
C TRP A 306 5.91 23.48 -15.81
N ASN A 307 6.54 23.16 -16.93
CA ASN A 307 7.00 24.17 -17.86
C ASN A 307 5.83 24.62 -18.76
N VAL A 308 5.45 25.89 -18.68
CA VAL A 308 4.42 26.50 -19.54
C VAL A 308 5.01 27.72 -20.23
N ASP A 309 5.04 27.71 -21.55
CA ASP A 309 5.61 28.76 -22.41
C ASP A 309 7.06 29.13 -22.03
N GLY A 310 7.87 28.12 -21.66
CA GLY A 310 9.28 28.29 -21.31
C GLY A 310 9.54 28.77 -19.89
N LYS A 311 8.53 28.77 -19.01
CA LYS A 311 8.64 29.15 -17.60
C LYS A 311 8.08 28.07 -16.68
N ASP A 312 8.68 27.95 -15.49
CA ASP A 312 8.22 27.01 -14.48
C ASP A 312 7.08 27.60 -13.65
N TYR A 313 5.90 27.00 -13.78
CA TYR A 313 4.72 27.31 -13.01
C TYR A 313 4.36 26.17 -12.07
N ALA A 314 4.01 26.53 -10.85
CA ALA A 314 3.53 25.62 -9.84
C ALA A 314 2.00 25.61 -9.79
N ILE A 315 1.46 24.45 -9.42
CA ILE A 315 0.04 24.23 -9.13
C ILE A 315 -0.11 23.36 -7.88
N VAL A 316 -1.07 23.73 -7.02
CA VAL A 316 -1.36 23.02 -5.76
C VAL A 316 -2.81 23.25 -5.37
N GLY A 317 -3.49 22.17 -5.00
CA GLY A 317 -4.89 22.18 -4.61
C GLY A 317 -5.00 22.09 -3.10
N ARG A 318 -6.04 22.68 -2.52
CA ARG A 318 -6.25 22.59 -1.07
C ARG A 318 -6.42 21.14 -0.63
N GLN A 319 -7.17 20.34 -1.40
CA GLN A 319 -7.48 18.97 -1.01
C GLN A 319 -6.32 18.02 -1.31
N SER A 320 -5.63 18.20 -2.44
CA SER A 320 -4.38 17.46 -2.69
C SER A 320 -3.32 17.77 -1.62
N PHE A 321 -3.16 19.03 -1.20
CA PHE A 321 -2.25 19.40 -0.11
C PHE A 321 -2.59 18.70 1.20
N ASN A 322 -3.86 18.74 1.63
CA ASN A 322 -4.30 18.09 2.85
C ASN A 322 -4.05 16.58 2.82
N GLU A 323 -4.40 15.91 1.71
CA GLU A 323 -4.16 14.48 1.53
C GLU A 323 -2.67 14.15 1.66
N SER A 324 -1.79 14.95 1.04
CA SER A 324 -0.36 14.71 1.13
C SER A 324 0.19 14.88 2.54
N MET A 325 -0.31 15.85 3.30
CA MET A 325 0.13 16.06 4.67
C MET A 325 -0.32 14.92 5.59
N VAL A 326 -1.55 14.43 5.41
CA VAL A 326 -2.03 13.22 6.09
C VAL A 326 -1.12 12.05 5.71
N SER A 327 -0.91 11.82 4.41
CA SER A 327 -0.12 10.69 3.89
C SER A 327 1.33 10.70 4.38
N LEU A 328 2.00 11.86 4.42
CA LEU A 328 3.34 11.98 5.00
C LEU A 328 3.34 11.55 6.47
N SER A 329 2.39 12.05 7.24
CA SER A 329 2.34 11.81 8.68
C SER A 329 1.89 10.39 9.05
N THR A 330 1.03 9.75 8.25
CA THR A 330 0.48 8.42 8.55
C THR A 330 1.17 7.27 7.81
N ASN A 331 1.81 7.52 6.66
CA ASN A 331 2.36 6.48 5.77
C ASN A 331 3.86 6.66 5.43
N ALA A 332 4.49 7.77 5.83
CA ALA A 332 5.91 8.03 5.54
C ALA A 332 6.79 8.13 6.79
N PHE A 333 6.54 9.09 7.68
CA PHE A 333 7.45 9.38 8.81
C PHE A 333 7.68 8.18 9.73
N GLY A 334 6.63 7.39 9.97
CA GLY A 334 6.67 6.15 10.74
C GLY A 334 7.60 5.06 10.22
N TRP A 335 8.09 5.19 8.99
CA TRP A 335 8.96 4.22 8.32
C TRP A 335 10.22 4.88 7.76
N ASP A 336 10.70 5.92 8.44
CA ASP A 336 11.94 6.63 8.11
C ASP A 336 11.95 7.22 6.68
N LYS A 337 10.77 7.67 6.22
CA LYS A 337 10.60 8.31 4.91
C LYS A 337 10.15 9.74 5.05
N TYR A 338 10.88 10.65 4.42
CA TYR A 338 10.57 12.06 4.33
C TYR A 338 11.34 12.69 3.15
N PRO A 339 10.91 13.86 2.65
CA PRO A 339 11.61 14.56 1.57
C PRO A 339 13.08 14.81 1.92
N ILE A 340 14.00 14.50 1.00
CA ILE A 340 15.44 14.61 1.24
C ILE A 340 15.88 16.05 1.52
N GLU A 341 15.14 17.01 0.98
CA GLU A 341 15.33 18.44 1.15
C GLU A 341 15.18 18.85 2.63
N TRP A 342 14.34 18.14 3.39
CA TRP A 342 14.13 18.38 4.83
C TRP A 342 15.19 17.74 5.73
N LYS A 343 16.14 17.00 5.15
CA LYS A 343 17.16 16.28 5.91
C LYS A 343 18.03 17.22 6.72
N SER A 344 17.97 17.02 8.04
CA SER A 344 18.76 17.74 9.01
C SER A 344 18.87 16.91 10.27
N THR A 345 19.91 17.14 11.09
CA THR A 345 20.04 16.44 12.38
C THR A 345 18.79 16.64 13.26
N CYS A 346 18.13 17.80 13.18
CA CYS A 346 16.88 18.05 13.91
C CYS A 346 15.75 17.15 13.42
N PHE A 347 15.50 17.14 12.10
CA PHE A 347 14.39 16.39 11.52
C PHE A 347 14.62 14.88 11.59
N ASP A 348 15.85 14.42 11.36
CA ASP A 348 16.24 13.00 11.49
C ASP A 348 15.95 12.46 12.91
N ASN A 349 16.19 13.27 13.95
CA ASN A 349 15.89 12.88 15.33
C ASN A 349 14.38 12.78 15.59
N TYR A 350 13.59 13.68 14.99
CA TYR A 350 12.13 13.57 15.03
C TYR A 350 11.65 12.28 14.36
N ILE A 351 12.11 12.00 13.13
CA ILE A 351 11.71 10.80 12.37
C ILE A 351 12.06 9.51 13.14
N LYS A 352 13.26 9.42 13.72
CA LYS A 352 13.64 8.30 14.58
C LYS A 352 12.73 8.14 15.79
N SER A 353 12.29 9.24 16.40
CA SER A 353 11.37 9.18 17.55
C SER A 353 9.99 8.65 17.15
N VAL A 354 9.49 9.02 15.97
CA VAL A 354 8.22 8.50 15.43
C VAL A 354 8.33 7.01 15.11
N TYR A 355 9.42 6.59 14.46
CA TYR A 355 9.70 5.18 14.17
C TYR A 355 9.64 4.31 15.44
N ILE A 356 10.36 4.70 16.50
CA ILE A 356 10.38 3.97 17.78
C ILE A 356 8.99 3.95 18.44
N LYS A 357 8.25 5.06 18.35
CA LYS A 357 6.92 5.18 18.93
C LYS A 357 5.93 4.22 18.25
N ASN A 358 6.00 4.08 16.93
CA ASN A 358 5.12 3.18 16.19
C ASN A 358 5.26 1.72 16.64
N ASP A 359 6.49 1.20 16.77
CA ASP A 359 6.71 -0.17 17.25
C ASP A 359 6.07 -0.37 18.64
N LYS A 360 6.27 0.60 19.54
CA LYS A 360 5.72 0.55 20.90
C LYS A 360 4.18 0.56 20.95
N ILE A 361 3.53 1.31 20.07
CA ILE A 361 2.06 1.40 20.04
C ILE A 361 1.42 0.02 19.78
N LEU A 362 2.02 -0.80 18.91
CA LEU A 362 1.54 -2.15 18.66
C LEU A 362 1.77 -3.06 19.89
N GLU A 363 2.94 -2.99 20.50
CA GLU A 363 3.27 -3.77 21.70
C GLU A 363 2.34 -3.44 22.88
N ASP A 364 2.07 -2.16 23.13
CA ASP A 364 1.19 -1.74 24.21
C ASP A 364 -0.25 -2.28 24.02
N ALA A 365 -0.76 -2.32 22.78
CA ALA A 365 -2.08 -2.88 22.49
C ALA A 365 -2.15 -4.41 22.63
N ILE A 366 -1.08 -5.12 22.24
CA ILE A 366 -0.96 -6.56 22.49
C ILE A 366 -1.01 -6.84 23.99
N GLU A 367 -0.27 -6.05 24.78
CA GLU A 367 -0.25 -6.16 26.23
C GLU A 367 -1.63 -5.93 26.85
N GLU A 368 -2.38 -4.94 26.37
CA GLU A 368 -3.75 -4.67 26.82
C GLU A 368 -4.68 -5.87 26.59
N ILE A 369 -4.62 -6.51 25.42
CA ILE A 369 -5.42 -7.71 25.11
C ILE A 369 -5.07 -8.86 26.06
N LEU A 370 -3.77 -9.10 26.30
CA LEU A 370 -3.30 -10.16 27.20
C LEU A 370 -3.74 -9.91 28.65
N LYS A 371 -3.60 -8.67 29.14
CA LYS A 371 -4.04 -8.24 30.48
C LYS A 371 -5.55 -8.39 30.65
N ALA A 372 -6.34 -7.92 29.69
CA ALA A 372 -7.80 -7.97 29.74
C ALA A 372 -8.34 -9.41 29.85
N ASN A 373 -7.59 -10.38 29.31
CA ASN A 373 -7.94 -11.80 29.32
C ASN A 373 -7.20 -12.61 30.41
N ASN A 374 -6.48 -11.95 31.32
CA ASN A 374 -5.72 -12.58 32.41
C ASN A 374 -4.72 -13.65 31.92
N ILE A 375 -4.11 -13.42 30.75
CA ILE A 375 -3.11 -14.33 30.19
C ILE A 375 -1.78 -14.15 30.92
N ILE A 376 -1.08 -15.24 31.18
CA ILE A 376 0.30 -15.21 31.71
C ILE A 376 1.23 -14.86 30.55
N TYR A 377 2.01 -13.79 30.70
CA TYR A 377 3.00 -13.37 29.71
C TYR A 377 4.20 -12.65 30.34
N ASP A 378 5.32 -12.55 29.61
CA ASP A 378 6.38 -11.56 29.83
C ASP A 378 6.68 -10.87 28.48
N ARG A 379 7.17 -9.63 28.51
CA ARG A 379 7.42 -8.81 27.32
C ARG A 379 8.85 -8.26 27.28
N ASN A 380 9.39 -8.03 26.09
CA ASN A 380 10.73 -7.48 25.84
C ASN A 380 11.82 -8.25 26.61
N ILE A 381 11.82 -9.57 26.41
CA ILE A 381 12.68 -10.52 27.12
C ILE A 381 14.05 -10.56 26.45
N THR A 382 15.05 -10.03 27.15
CA THR A 382 16.47 -10.09 26.74
C THR A 382 17.26 -11.13 27.54
N LYS A 383 16.69 -11.67 28.62
CA LYS A 383 17.30 -12.70 29.47
C LYS A 383 16.27 -13.62 30.12
N LEU A 384 16.57 -14.91 30.22
CA LEU A 384 15.80 -15.86 31.02
C LEU A 384 16.21 -15.73 32.49
N LYS A 385 15.23 -15.48 33.36
CA LYS A 385 15.45 -15.22 34.79
C LYS A 385 15.63 -16.55 35.52
N LYS A 386 16.51 -16.58 36.51
CA LYS A 386 16.72 -17.76 37.37
C LYS A 386 16.58 -17.39 38.83
N TRP A 387 16.16 -18.33 39.67
CA TRP A 387 15.99 -18.11 41.11
C TRP A 387 17.31 -17.75 41.80
N ASN A 388 18.43 -18.21 41.26
CA ASN A 388 19.77 -17.93 41.76
C ASN A 388 20.39 -16.64 41.19
N ASN A 389 19.61 -15.82 40.46
CA ASN A 389 20.03 -14.62 39.73
C ASN A 389 21.12 -14.84 38.66
N ARG A 390 21.50 -16.08 38.34
CA ARG A 390 22.40 -16.41 37.20
C ARG A 390 21.58 -16.51 35.92
N ASN A 391 21.03 -15.37 35.50
CA ASN A 391 20.19 -15.27 34.32
C ASN A 391 20.93 -15.69 33.05
N ILE A 392 20.21 -16.27 32.09
CA ILE A 392 20.76 -16.60 30.77
C ILE A 392 20.49 -15.43 29.83
N ASN A 393 21.54 -14.81 29.29
CA ASN A 393 21.38 -13.80 28.25
C ASN A 393 20.89 -14.46 26.96
N ILE A 394 19.79 -13.96 26.39
CA ILE A 394 19.25 -14.44 25.11
C ILE A 394 19.33 -13.37 24.02
N HIS A 395 19.63 -12.11 24.36
CA HIS A 395 19.95 -11.08 23.38
C HIS A 395 21.36 -11.31 22.82
N ASN A 396 21.47 -12.30 21.95
CA ASN A 396 22.68 -12.76 21.28
C ASN A 396 22.31 -13.33 19.89
N ASP A 397 23.31 -13.81 19.14
CA ASP A 397 23.10 -14.32 17.78
C ASP A 397 22.32 -15.65 17.72
N ASP A 398 22.26 -16.40 18.83
CA ASP A 398 21.64 -17.73 18.91
C ASP A 398 20.13 -17.68 19.13
N CYS A 399 19.60 -16.61 19.73
CA CYS A 399 18.17 -16.42 19.96
C CYS A 399 17.74 -15.04 19.45
N GLY A 400 18.16 -14.00 20.17
CA GLY A 400 17.71 -12.62 20.02
C GLY A 400 16.73 -12.23 21.13
N GLU A 401 16.33 -10.96 21.15
CA GLU A 401 15.25 -10.47 22.01
C GLU A 401 13.90 -11.11 21.61
N LEU A 402 13.05 -11.37 22.60
CA LEU A 402 11.68 -11.85 22.40
C LEU A 402 10.69 -10.75 22.77
N ASP A 403 9.85 -10.32 21.83
CA ASP A 403 8.91 -9.23 22.06
C ASP A 403 7.84 -9.68 23.08
N PHE A 404 7.26 -10.87 22.89
CA PHE A 404 6.33 -11.49 23.83
C PHE A 404 6.53 -12.99 23.97
N VAL A 405 6.36 -13.49 25.20
CA VAL A 405 6.10 -14.91 25.48
C VAL A 405 4.86 -15.01 26.32
N PHE A 406 3.86 -15.78 25.89
CA PHE A 406 2.62 -15.94 26.63
C PHE A 406 2.10 -17.37 26.58
N ILE A 407 1.22 -17.71 27.53
CA ILE A 407 0.80 -19.09 27.78
C ILE A 407 -0.72 -19.17 27.69
N LEU A 408 -1.19 -19.95 26.72
CA LEU A 408 -2.60 -20.07 26.37
C LEU A 408 -2.90 -21.51 25.96
N ASN A 409 -3.95 -22.11 26.52
CA ASN A 409 -4.45 -23.45 26.13
C ASN A 409 -3.36 -24.54 26.06
N ASN A 410 -2.50 -24.63 27.07
CA ASN A 410 -1.35 -25.56 27.11
C ASN A 410 -0.40 -25.41 25.91
N LYS A 411 -0.21 -24.17 25.44
CA LYS A 411 0.81 -23.80 24.45
C LYS A 411 1.58 -22.60 24.96
N ILE A 412 2.88 -22.57 24.62
CA ILE A 412 3.76 -21.44 24.90
C ILE A 412 3.98 -20.72 23.57
N TYR A 413 3.39 -19.54 23.44
CA TYR A 413 3.52 -18.73 22.26
C TYR A 413 4.75 -17.85 22.35
N ILE A 414 5.59 -17.91 21.32
CA ILE A 414 6.70 -16.99 21.10
C ILE A 414 6.25 -16.03 20.00
N ALA A 415 6.03 -14.77 20.37
CA ALA A 415 5.42 -13.80 19.49
C ALA A 415 6.36 -12.62 19.23
N ASP A 416 6.55 -12.32 17.94
CA ASP A 416 7.21 -11.11 17.48
C ASP A 416 6.18 -10.13 16.95
N SER A 417 6.26 -8.88 17.38
CA SER A 417 5.44 -7.78 16.86
C SER A 417 6.10 -7.16 15.63
N LYS A 418 5.32 -6.83 14.61
CA LYS A 418 5.82 -6.18 13.39
C LYS A 418 4.87 -5.07 12.94
N HIS A 419 5.32 -3.82 13.05
CA HIS A 419 4.55 -2.65 12.64
C HIS A 419 4.72 -2.37 11.13
N LEU A 420 3.84 -2.95 10.33
CA LEU A 420 3.84 -2.82 8.88
C LEU A 420 3.19 -1.51 8.41
N ILE A 421 3.62 -1.02 7.26
CA ILE A 421 2.92 0.04 6.52
C ILE A 421 1.58 -0.52 6.07
N SER A 422 0.49 0.24 6.24
CA SER A 422 -0.82 -0.15 5.68
C SER A 422 -0.76 -0.22 4.16
N ARG A 423 -1.21 -1.36 3.62
CA ARG A 423 -1.08 -1.70 2.21
C ARG A 423 -2.38 -2.31 1.71
N TYR A 424 -2.74 -1.95 0.49
CA TYR A 424 -4.07 -2.18 -0.06
C TYR A 424 -4.05 -2.92 -1.40
N ASP A 425 -2.87 -3.28 -1.91
CA ASP A 425 -2.71 -3.97 -3.19
C ASP A 425 -1.51 -4.93 -3.17
N MET A 426 -1.48 -5.82 -4.16
CA MET A 426 -0.52 -6.93 -4.23
C MET A 426 0.90 -6.44 -4.44
N ASN A 427 1.09 -5.41 -5.27
CA ASN A 427 2.38 -4.77 -5.47
C ASN A 427 3.02 -4.33 -4.17
N ASN A 428 2.23 -3.68 -3.33
CA ASN A 428 2.66 -3.24 -2.03
C ASN A 428 3.07 -4.42 -1.15
N TRP A 429 2.33 -5.53 -1.13
CA TRP A 429 2.63 -6.66 -0.24
C TRP A 429 3.91 -7.44 -0.60
N LYS A 430 4.47 -7.30 -1.80
CA LYS A 430 5.77 -7.89 -2.17
C LYS A 430 6.89 -7.53 -1.21
N ASN A 431 6.92 -6.29 -0.70
CA ASN A 431 7.95 -5.88 0.24
C ASN A 431 7.80 -6.60 1.59
N ASP A 432 6.57 -6.86 2.05
CA ASP A 432 6.35 -7.62 3.31
C ASP A 432 6.79 -9.06 3.10
N TYR A 433 6.37 -9.67 1.99
CA TYR A 433 6.82 -11.00 1.61
C TYR A 433 8.34 -11.13 1.62
N ALA A 434 9.06 -10.13 1.10
CA ALA A 434 10.52 -10.13 1.15
C ALA A 434 11.07 -10.14 2.59
N TYR A 435 10.52 -9.33 3.49
CA TYR A 435 10.94 -9.33 4.90
C TYR A 435 10.60 -10.62 5.65
N PHE A 436 9.48 -11.28 5.33
CA PHE A 436 9.08 -12.52 5.99
C PHE A 436 9.77 -13.77 5.42
N GLU A 437 9.97 -13.84 4.10
CA GLU A 437 10.33 -15.09 3.41
C GLU A 437 11.66 -15.04 2.65
N THR A 438 11.94 -14.03 1.83
CA THR A 438 13.07 -14.12 0.87
C THR A 438 14.35 -13.42 1.31
N ASN A 439 14.28 -12.41 2.17
CA ASN A 439 15.46 -11.68 2.66
C ASN A 439 16.45 -12.61 3.37
N LYS A 440 17.75 -12.29 3.29
CA LYS A 440 18.83 -13.09 3.92
C LYS A 440 18.58 -13.29 5.42
N LYS A 441 18.18 -12.22 6.12
CA LYS A 441 17.76 -12.20 7.52
C LYS A 441 16.24 -11.98 7.62
N ASN A 442 15.47 -12.87 7.02
CA ASN A 442 14.00 -12.77 7.08
C ASN A 442 13.45 -13.11 8.48
N TYR A 443 12.20 -12.72 8.72
CA TYR A 443 11.54 -12.92 10.00
C TYR A 443 11.28 -14.40 10.30
N ASN A 444 10.91 -15.23 9.31
CA ASN A 444 10.65 -16.65 9.54
C ASN A 444 11.89 -17.40 10.05
N LYS A 445 13.08 -17.12 9.50
CA LYS A 445 14.36 -17.68 9.98
C LYS A 445 14.69 -17.21 11.40
N THR A 446 14.37 -15.96 11.72
CA THR A 446 14.57 -15.39 13.06
C THR A 446 13.65 -16.09 14.08
N MET A 447 12.37 -16.26 13.75
CA MET A 447 11.42 -17.00 14.58
C MET A 447 11.83 -18.46 14.76
N LYS A 448 12.23 -19.15 13.68
CA LYS A 448 12.75 -20.52 13.76
C LYS A 448 13.91 -20.63 14.74
N ARG A 449 14.88 -19.72 14.66
CA ARG A 449 16.03 -19.68 15.55
C ARG A 449 15.60 -19.49 17.02
N LYS A 450 14.67 -18.58 17.29
CA LYS A 450 14.10 -18.37 18.63
C LYS A 450 13.47 -19.66 19.18
N LEU A 451 12.66 -20.34 18.37
CA LEU A 451 12.02 -21.60 18.73
C LEU A 451 13.03 -22.73 18.96
N ASP A 452 14.03 -22.89 18.10
CA ASP A 452 15.07 -23.91 18.23
C ASP A 452 15.87 -23.71 19.54
N PHE A 453 16.23 -22.47 19.86
CA PHE A 453 16.92 -22.12 21.09
C PHE A 453 16.06 -22.42 22.33
N LEU A 454 14.81 -21.97 22.33
CA LEU A 454 13.91 -22.13 23.48
C LEU A 454 13.47 -23.58 23.68
N SER A 455 13.34 -24.35 22.59
CA SER A 455 13.09 -25.80 22.67
C SER A 455 14.24 -26.52 23.38
N SER A 456 15.48 -26.11 23.10
CA SER A 456 16.68 -26.63 23.77
C SER A 456 16.86 -26.11 25.21
N ASN A 457 16.14 -25.04 25.58
CA ASN A 457 16.24 -24.36 26.88
C ASN A 457 14.89 -24.29 27.60
N LYS A 458 13.99 -25.24 27.36
CA LYS A 458 12.61 -25.21 27.86
C LYS A 458 12.54 -25.10 29.39
N ASP A 459 13.42 -25.81 30.09
CA ASP A 459 13.51 -25.75 31.56
C ASP A 459 13.90 -24.36 32.07
N ALA A 460 14.79 -23.68 31.37
CA ALA A 460 15.18 -22.31 31.71
C ALA A 460 14.06 -21.30 31.42
N LEU A 461 13.27 -21.53 30.38
CA LEU A 461 12.06 -20.75 30.12
C LEU A 461 11.00 -20.98 31.21
N GLN A 462 10.84 -22.22 31.68
CA GLN A 462 9.94 -22.53 32.78
C GLN A 462 10.40 -21.84 34.07
N GLU A 463 11.68 -21.94 34.41
CA GLU A 463 12.26 -21.25 35.57
C GLU A 463 12.07 -19.73 35.48
N HIS A 464 12.20 -19.15 34.27
CA HIS A 464 11.93 -17.73 34.05
C HIS A 464 10.50 -17.35 34.47
N PHE A 465 9.49 -18.13 34.06
CA PHE A 465 8.09 -17.88 34.46
C PHE A 465 7.81 -18.17 35.93
N GLN A 466 8.47 -19.18 36.51
CA GLN A 466 8.42 -19.40 37.97
C GLN A 466 8.92 -18.17 38.74
N VAL A 467 10.02 -17.56 38.30
CA VAL A 467 10.57 -16.33 38.90
C VAL A 467 9.64 -15.14 38.64
N HIS A 468 9.16 -14.98 37.40
CA HIS A 468 8.28 -13.88 36.99
C HIS A 468 6.98 -13.88 37.81
N LEU A 469 6.37 -15.04 37.99
CA LEU A 469 5.13 -15.23 38.75
C LEU A 469 5.36 -15.36 40.26
N ASN A 470 6.62 -15.41 40.70
CA ASN A 470 7.02 -15.76 42.06
C ASN A 470 6.38 -17.07 42.56
N ASN A 471 6.33 -18.10 41.70
CA ASN A 471 5.74 -19.40 41.97
C ASN A 471 6.67 -20.54 41.53
N ARG A 472 7.37 -21.18 42.48
CA ARG A 472 8.30 -22.29 42.21
C ARG A 472 7.65 -23.58 41.71
N LEU A 473 6.34 -23.73 41.92
CA LEU A 473 5.59 -24.92 41.52
C LEU A 473 4.94 -24.75 40.15
N TYR A 474 5.13 -23.60 39.50
CA TYR A 474 4.61 -23.37 38.16
C TYR A 474 5.34 -24.26 37.15
N GLU A 475 4.59 -25.03 36.38
CA GLU A 475 5.09 -25.92 35.34
C GLU A 475 4.29 -25.73 34.06
N PHE A 476 4.96 -25.84 32.91
CA PHE A 476 4.31 -25.74 31.60
C PHE A 476 3.51 -26.98 31.21
N GLY A 477 3.69 -28.13 31.89
CA GLY A 477 3.15 -29.41 31.44
C GLY A 477 3.68 -29.83 30.06
N GLU A 478 2.88 -30.58 29.29
CA GLU A 478 3.21 -31.03 27.91
C GLU A 478 3.12 -29.92 26.85
N SER A 479 3.13 -28.64 27.26
CA SER A 479 2.93 -27.52 26.34
C SER A 479 3.99 -27.46 25.25
N ASN A 480 3.55 -27.29 24.00
CA ASN A 480 4.42 -27.10 22.85
C ASN A 480 4.72 -25.61 22.63
N LEU A 481 5.91 -25.32 22.10
CA LEU A 481 6.29 -23.98 21.65
C LEU A 481 5.68 -23.70 20.28
N GLU A 482 5.04 -22.55 20.13
CA GLU A 482 4.43 -22.10 18.88
C GLU A 482 4.92 -20.69 18.55
N GLY A 483 5.52 -20.51 17.38
CA GLY A 483 5.97 -19.20 16.90
C GLY A 483 4.88 -18.50 16.13
N ILE A 484 4.62 -17.23 16.46
CA ILE A 484 3.63 -16.40 15.77
C ILE A 484 4.18 -14.99 15.54
N PHE A 485 3.52 -14.26 14.64
CA PHE A 485 3.72 -12.83 14.47
C PHE A 485 2.42 -12.09 14.76
N ILE A 486 2.54 -10.91 15.36
CA ILE A 486 1.41 -10.00 15.55
C ILE A 486 1.69 -8.72 14.77
N ILE A 487 0.74 -8.32 13.93
CA ILE A 487 0.88 -7.20 12.99
C ILE A 487 -0.21 -6.16 13.21
N ASN A 488 0.09 -4.89 12.95
CA ASN A 488 -0.85 -3.77 13.10
C ASN A 488 -1.90 -3.69 11.98
N THR A 489 -1.55 -4.12 10.76
CA THR A 489 -2.38 -3.98 9.55
C THR A 489 -2.37 -5.27 8.74
N PRO A 490 -3.47 -5.65 8.06
CA PRO A 490 -3.50 -6.83 7.21
C PRO A 490 -2.52 -6.75 6.04
N THR A 491 -1.96 -7.90 5.66
CA THR A 491 -1.06 -8.07 4.51
C THR A 491 -1.29 -9.45 3.89
N PHE A 492 -1.06 -9.62 2.59
CA PHE A 492 -1.32 -10.90 1.90
C PHE A 492 -0.64 -12.09 2.56
N ILE A 493 0.60 -11.91 3.03
CA ILE A 493 1.40 -13.01 3.58
C ILE A 493 0.77 -13.63 4.83
N MET A 494 -0.18 -12.94 5.49
CA MET A 494 -0.93 -13.53 6.62
C MET A 494 -1.71 -14.79 6.25
N TYR A 495 -2.03 -14.97 4.97
CA TYR A 495 -2.77 -16.12 4.44
C TYR A 495 -1.88 -17.24 3.90
N ASN A 496 -0.56 -17.03 3.77
CA ASN A 496 0.34 -17.98 3.13
C ASN A 496 1.71 -18.17 3.79
N ASN A 497 1.92 -17.63 5.00
CA ASN A 497 3.20 -17.70 5.69
C ASN A 497 3.49 -19.07 6.35
N THR A 498 4.75 -19.32 6.70
CA THR A 498 5.14 -20.51 7.49
C THR A 498 4.65 -20.44 8.94
N TYR A 499 4.80 -19.28 9.58
CA TYR A 499 4.28 -19.00 10.93
C TYR A 499 3.03 -18.14 10.84
N ARG A 500 2.09 -18.31 11.77
CA ARG A 500 0.84 -17.53 11.80
C ARG A 500 1.14 -16.04 11.95
N LEU A 501 0.49 -15.20 11.14
CA LEU A 501 0.44 -13.76 11.35
C LEU A 501 -0.98 -13.40 11.78
N TYR A 502 -1.10 -12.75 12.92
CA TYR A 502 -2.37 -12.27 13.42
C TYR A 502 -2.37 -10.74 13.41
N THR A 503 -3.38 -10.16 12.77
CA THR A 503 -3.75 -8.77 13.10
C THR A 503 -4.28 -8.73 14.54
N LEU A 504 -4.39 -7.54 15.14
CA LEU A 504 -4.94 -7.42 16.50
C LEU A 504 -6.35 -8.01 16.63
N LYS A 505 -7.19 -7.88 15.58
CA LYS A 505 -8.49 -8.55 15.51
C LYS A 505 -8.37 -10.07 15.74
N TRP A 506 -7.57 -10.74 14.91
CA TRP A 506 -7.38 -12.19 15.03
C TRP A 506 -6.61 -12.59 16.29
N PHE A 507 -5.67 -11.77 16.73
CA PHE A 507 -4.94 -12.04 17.97
C PHE A 507 -5.90 -12.05 19.17
N LYS A 508 -6.85 -11.10 19.20
CA LYS A 508 -7.92 -11.10 20.18
C LYS A 508 -8.78 -12.37 20.11
N GLU A 509 -9.19 -12.78 18.91
CA GLU A 509 -9.93 -14.04 18.71
C GLU A 509 -9.13 -15.28 19.14
N VAL A 510 -7.80 -15.29 18.97
CA VAL A 510 -6.92 -16.36 19.45
C VAL A 510 -6.94 -16.40 20.98
N VAL A 511 -6.74 -15.26 21.63
CA VAL A 511 -6.75 -15.14 23.10
C VAL A 511 -8.11 -15.51 23.68
N GLU A 512 -9.20 -15.18 23.00
CA GLU A 512 -10.58 -15.52 23.37
C GLU A 512 -10.98 -16.96 22.98
N ASN A 513 -10.08 -17.72 22.34
CA ASN A 513 -10.31 -19.07 21.84
C ASN A 513 -11.51 -19.19 20.86
N THR A 514 -11.73 -18.15 20.07
CA THR A 514 -12.77 -18.09 19.02
C THR A 514 -12.19 -18.15 17.61
N PHE A 515 -10.88 -17.94 17.45
CA PHE A 515 -10.22 -18.00 16.15
C PHE A 515 -10.27 -19.42 15.56
N GLN A 516 -10.69 -19.52 14.29
CA GLN A 516 -10.67 -20.77 13.53
C GLN A 516 -10.16 -20.50 12.12
N ASP A 517 -9.21 -21.33 11.67
CA ASP A 517 -8.81 -21.34 10.27
C ASP A 517 -10.00 -21.80 9.41
N LYS A 518 -10.27 -21.05 8.34
CA LYS A 518 -11.24 -21.48 7.33
C LYS A 518 -10.67 -22.68 6.57
N THR A 519 -11.56 -23.57 6.15
CA THR A 519 -11.24 -24.62 5.17
C THR A 519 -12.20 -24.48 4.00
N PHE A 520 -11.68 -24.63 2.80
CA PHE A 520 -12.47 -24.52 1.58
C PHE A 520 -12.46 -25.85 0.85
N THR A 521 -13.61 -26.21 0.30
CA THR A 521 -13.74 -27.35 -0.60
C THR A 521 -14.09 -26.80 -1.98
N VAL A 522 -13.20 -27.00 -2.93
CA VAL A 522 -13.37 -26.56 -4.32
C VAL A 522 -13.65 -27.78 -5.18
N VAL A 523 -14.70 -27.70 -5.98
CA VAL A 523 -15.02 -28.68 -7.01
C VAL A 523 -14.77 -28.01 -8.34
N ILE A 524 -13.87 -28.57 -9.15
CA ILE A 524 -13.59 -28.16 -10.51
C ILE A 524 -14.23 -29.21 -11.41
N ASP A 525 -15.22 -28.79 -12.18
CA ASP A 525 -15.90 -29.62 -13.16
C ASP A 525 -15.15 -29.50 -14.49
N GLU A 526 -14.57 -30.60 -14.97
CA GLU A 526 -14.02 -30.73 -16.31
C GLU A 526 -14.92 -31.71 -17.08
N ASP A 527 -15.12 -31.50 -18.39
CA ASP A 527 -16.14 -32.20 -19.20
C ASP A 527 -16.21 -33.72 -19.00
N ASP A 528 -15.06 -34.36 -18.69
CA ASP A 528 -14.94 -35.81 -18.51
C ASP A 528 -14.73 -36.27 -17.05
N HIS A 529 -14.49 -35.37 -16.08
CA HIS A 529 -14.19 -35.72 -14.69
C HIS A 529 -14.33 -34.54 -13.72
N MET A 530 -14.68 -34.84 -12.45
CA MET A 530 -14.63 -33.85 -11.37
C MET A 530 -13.31 -33.93 -10.61
N LYS A 531 -12.71 -32.77 -10.32
CA LYS A 531 -11.60 -32.63 -9.36
C LYS A 531 -12.11 -31.99 -8.08
N MET A 532 -11.78 -32.61 -6.95
CA MET A 532 -12.11 -32.05 -5.63
C MET A 532 -10.82 -31.69 -4.87
N ILE A 533 -10.78 -30.47 -4.34
CA ILE A 533 -9.62 -29.93 -3.62
C ILE A 533 -10.09 -29.43 -2.25
N ASN A 534 -9.43 -29.89 -1.19
CA ASN A 534 -9.61 -29.32 0.14
C ASN A 534 -8.43 -28.39 0.44
N VAL A 535 -8.73 -27.10 0.57
CA VAL A 535 -7.76 -26.04 0.79
C VAL A 535 -7.81 -25.64 2.25
N GLY A 536 -6.70 -25.84 2.97
CA GLY A 536 -6.45 -25.29 4.30
C GLY A 536 -5.25 -24.36 4.26
N TYR A 537 -4.98 -23.68 5.38
CA TYR A 537 -3.76 -22.88 5.45
C TYR A 537 -2.50 -23.74 5.36
N PRO A 538 -1.44 -23.27 4.68
CA PRO A 538 -1.37 -22.01 3.91
C PRO A 538 -2.14 -22.11 2.58
N TYR A 539 -2.93 -21.08 2.27
CA TYR A 539 -4.02 -21.18 1.28
C TYR A 539 -3.57 -21.05 -0.18
N PHE A 540 -2.39 -20.47 -0.44
CA PHE A 540 -1.87 -20.21 -1.78
C PHE A 540 -0.67 -21.11 -2.07
N ARG A 541 -0.95 -22.42 -2.05
CA ARG A 541 -0.04 -23.46 -2.53
C ARG A 541 -0.68 -24.19 -3.69
N LYS A 542 0.14 -24.61 -4.65
CA LYS A 542 -0.31 -25.44 -5.76
C LYS A 542 -0.96 -26.71 -5.20
N PRO A 543 -2.23 -27.01 -5.54
CA PRO A 543 -2.93 -28.13 -4.96
C PRO A 543 -2.51 -29.46 -5.60
N ASP A 544 -2.55 -30.54 -4.82
CA ASP A 544 -2.54 -31.90 -5.33
C ASP A 544 -3.98 -32.30 -5.68
N TYR A 545 -4.22 -32.68 -6.93
CA TYR A 545 -5.57 -33.02 -7.42
C TYR A 545 -5.94 -34.47 -7.11
N LYS A 546 -7.15 -34.68 -6.60
CA LYS A 546 -7.82 -35.98 -6.64
C LYS A 546 -8.80 -35.98 -7.81
N VAL A 547 -8.56 -36.86 -8.78
CA VAL A 547 -9.39 -37.03 -9.98
C VAL A 547 -10.42 -38.13 -9.71
N PHE A 548 -11.68 -37.86 -10.06
CA PHE A 548 -12.75 -38.85 -10.07
C PHE A 548 -13.29 -38.97 -11.49
N ASP A 549 -13.05 -40.13 -12.11
CA ASP A 549 -13.65 -40.46 -13.40
C ASP A 549 -15.12 -40.78 -13.20
N PHE A 550 -15.99 -40.23 -14.04
CA PHE A 550 -17.38 -40.68 -14.10
C PHE A 550 -17.44 -41.91 -14.98
N ASP A 551 -17.75 -43.07 -14.39
CA ASP A 551 -18.20 -44.22 -15.17
C ASP A 551 -19.55 -43.86 -15.80
N ILE A 552 -19.53 -43.41 -17.06
CA ILE A 552 -20.72 -43.34 -17.88
C ILE A 552 -21.05 -44.78 -18.25
N GLU A 553 -21.94 -45.42 -17.48
CA GLU A 553 -22.60 -46.64 -17.94
C GLU A 553 -23.44 -46.27 -19.18
N GLU A 554 -22.98 -46.69 -20.36
CA GLU A 554 -23.71 -46.61 -21.65
C GLU A 554 -25.03 -47.40 -21.65
#